data_AF-A0A9D4I5X0-F1
#
_entry.id   AF-A0A9D4I5X0-F1
#
_cell.length_a   1.000
_cell.length_b   1.000
_cell.length_c   1.000
_cell.angle_alpha   90.00
_cell.angle_beta   90.00
_cell.angle_gamma   90.00
#
_symmetry.space_group_name_H-M   'P 1'
#
loop_
_entity.id
_entity.type
_entity.pdbx_description
1 polymer ?
#
loop_
_entity_poly.entity_id
_entity_poly.type
_entity_poly.pdbx_seq_one_letter_code
_entity_poly.pdbx_strand_id
1 'polypeptide(L)'
;MHFLQGLGEFSLLGGLGEFSLLGGLGEFSLLGGLGEFSLLGLGEFSLLGGLGEFSLLGGLGEFSLLGGLGEFSLLGGLGEFSLLGGLGEFSLLGGLGEFSLLGGLGEFSLLGGLGEFSLLGGLGEFSLLGGLGEFSILGGLGEFSILGGLGEGWGFSLLGVRGGLGEFFLLGGLGEFSQLGGLGESFPYMAIIIENM
;
A
#
# COMPACT_ATOMS: atom_id res chain seq x y z
N MET A 1 -20.90 -2.72 -17.10
CA MET A 1 -21.43 -2.37 -15.77
C MET A 1 -22.46 -3.39 -15.29
N HIS A 2 -21.99 -4.43 -14.61
CA HIS A 2 -22.84 -5.30 -13.78
C HIS A 2 -22.80 -4.77 -12.35
N PHE A 3 -23.96 -4.62 -11.71
CA PHE A 3 -24.10 -4.15 -10.34
C PHE A 3 -24.66 -5.28 -9.47
N LEU A 4 -23.92 -5.64 -8.43
CA LEU A 4 -24.33 -6.63 -7.45
C LEU A 4 -24.33 -5.97 -6.06
N GLN A 5 -25.46 -6.10 -5.37
CA GLN A 5 -25.62 -5.74 -3.97
C GLN A 5 -25.86 -7.02 -3.17
N GLY A 6 -25.14 -7.20 -2.06
CA GLY A 6 -25.27 -8.36 -1.19
C GLY A 6 -24.94 -8.04 0.27
N LEU A 7 -25.61 -8.73 1.18
CA LEU A 7 -25.25 -8.85 2.61
C LEU A 7 -24.79 -10.30 2.84
N GLY A 8 -23.82 -10.50 3.73
CA GLY A 8 -23.30 -11.83 4.07
C GLY A 8 -22.18 -12.30 3.14
N GLU A 9 -21.94 -13.61 3.10
CA GLU A 9 -20.84 -14.22 2.36
C GLU A 9 -21.14 -14.36 0.86
N PHE A 10 -20.25 -13.89 -0.01
CA PHE A 10 -20.38 -14.07 -1.45
C PHE A 10 -19.03 -14.24 -2.16
N SER A 11 -19.02 -15.07 -3.21
CA SER A 11 -17.86 -15.25 -4.09
C SER A 11 -18.24 -14.92 -5.54
N LEU A 12 -17.50 -13.99 -6.17
CA LEU A 12 -17.67 -13.62 -7.58
C LEU A 12 -16.47 -14.04 -8.42
N LEU A 13 -16.73 -14.55 -9.63
CA LEU A 13 -15.73 -14.64 -10.69
C LEU A 13 -15.97 -13.50 -11.70
N GLY A 14 -15.08 -12.52 -11.70
CA GLY A 14 -14.99 -11.47 -12.69
C GLY A 14 -14.52 -12.02 -14.03
N GLY A 15 -15.33 -11.85 -15.08
CA GLY A 15 -14.99 -12.27 -16.43
C GLY A 15 -14.17 -11.20 -17.17
N LEU A 16 -14.50 -10.98 -18.44
CA LEU A 16 -13.98 -9.85 -19.22
C LEU A 16 -14.84 -8.61 -19.01
N GLY A 17 -14.22 -7.43 -18.93
CA GLY A 17 -14.88 -6.14 -19.00
C GLY A 17 -15.00 -5.42 -17.64
N GLU A 18 -15.95 -4.49 -17.58
CA GLU A 18 -16.13 -3.59 -16.43
C GLU A 18 -17.20 -4.09 -15.44
N PHE A 19 -16.79 -4.22 -14.17
CA PHE A 19 -17.67 -4.67 -13.08
C PHE A 19 -17.62 -3.70 -11.91
N SER A 20 -18.79 -3.46 -11.28
CA SER A 20 -18.87 -2.65 -10.08
C SER A 20 -19.67 -3.41 -9.02
N LEU A 21 -19.05 -3.70 -7.89
CA LEU A 21 -19.70 -4.39 -6.78
C LEU A 21 -19.85 -3.44 -5.60
N LEU A 22 -21.03 -3.45 -4.99
CA LEU A 22 -21.29 -2.77 -3.73
C LEU A 22 -21.68 -3.82 -2.68
N GLY A 23 -20.68 -4.26 -1.91
CA GLY A 23 -20.87 -5.17 -0.81
C GLY A 23 -21.37 -4.41 0.42
N GLY A 24 -22.38 -4.96 1.09
CA GLY A 24 -22.79 -4.50 2.41
C GLY A 24 -21.85 -5.04 3.48
N LEU A 25 -22.38 -5.31 4.69
CA LEU A 25 -21.65 -6.02 5.75
C LEU A 25 -21.49 -7.51 5.39
N GLY A 26 -20.31 -8.08 5.60
CA GLY A 26 -20.03 -9.51 5.41
C GLY A 26 -18.60 -9.78 4.94
N GLU A 27 -18.35 -11.03 4.54
CA GLU A 27 -17.10 -11.47 3.94
C GLU A 27 -17.29 -11.67 2.43
N PHE A 28 -16.49 -11.04 1.59
CA PHE A 28 -16.66 -11.10 0.14
C PHE A 28 -15.34 -11.46 -0.54
N SER A 29 -15.39 -12.44 -1.42
CA SER A 29 -14.24 -12.82 -2.26
C SER A 29 -14.54 -12.55 -3.73
N LEU A 30 -13.63 -11.85 -4.41
CA LEU A 30 -13.71 -11.59 -5.83
C LEU A 30 -12.44 -12.07 -6.52
N LEU A 31 -12.59 -12.89 -7.54
CA LEU A 31 -11.52 -13.21 -8.47
C LEU A 31 -11.72 -12.40 -9.75
N GLY A 32 -10.87 -11.41 -9.95
CA GLY A 32 -10.78 -10.55 -11.10
C GLY A 32 -10.31 -11.29 -12.36
N GLY A 33 -10.87 -10.90 -13.50
CA GLY A 33 -10.51 -11.41 -14.81
C GLY A 33 -9.67 -10.39 -15.60
N LEU A 34 -10.09 -10.07 -16.82
CA LEU A 34 -9.49 -8.98 -17.60
C LEU A 34 -10.42 -7.77 -17.58
N GLY A 35 -9.91 -6.58 -17.32
CA GLY A 35 -10.66 -5.34 -17.42
C GLY A 35 -10.64 -4.51 -16.15
N GLU A 36 -11.71 -3.76 -15.92
CA GLU A 36 -11.79 -2.78 -14.85
C GLU A 36 -12.80 -3.21 -13.79
N PHE A 37 -12.39 -3.23 -12.52
CA PHE A 37 -13.24 -3.71 -11.44
C PHE A 37 -13.19 -2.75 -10.27
N SER A 38 -14.35 -2.22 -9.90
CA SER A 38 -14.50 -1.36 -8.73
C SER A 38 -15.33 -2.05 -7.67
N LEU A 39 -14.80 -2.16 -6.47
CA LEU A 39 -15.47 -2.76 -5.33
C LEU A 39 -15.59 -1.74 -4.21
N LEU A 40 -16.77 -1.65 -3.61
CA LEU A 40 -17.01 -0.84 -2.41
C LEU A 40 -17.67 -1.71 -1.34
N GLY A 41 -17.23 -1.63 -0.08
CA GLY A 41 -17.95 -2.31 0.99
C GLY A 41 -17.48 -2.07 2.43
N LEU A 42 -18.14 -2.78 3.36
CA LEU A 42 -17.89 -2.79 4.81
C LEU A 42 -17.76 -4.25 5.30
N GLY A 43 -16.85 -4.53 6.22
CA GLY A 43 -16.56 -5.90 6.66
C GLY A 43 -15.28 -6.40 6.03
N GLU A 44 -15.27 -7.63 5.56
CA GLU A 44 -14.06 -8.30 5.09
C GLU A 44 -14.11 -8.55 3.59
N PHE A 45 -13.10 -8.10 2.84
CA PHE A 45 -13.08 -8.27 1.39
C PHE A 45 -11.73 -8.73 0.92
N SER A 46 -11.73 -9.77 0.09
CA SER A 46 -10.55 -10.26 -0.61
C SER A 46 -10.77 -10.12 -2.12
N LEU A 47 -9.92 -9.36 -2.79
CA LEU A 47 -9.90 -9.23 -4.24
C LEU A 47 -8.60 -9.80 -4.78
N LEU A 48 -8.70 -10.79 -5.66
CA LEU A 48 -7.58 -11.25 -6.48
C LEU A 48 -7.72 -10.63 -7.87
N GLY A 49 -6.87 -9.65 -8.16
CA GLY A 49 -6.74 -8.98 -9.43
C GLY A 49 -6.18 -9.88 -10.53
N GLY A 50 -6.69 -9.66 -11.75
CA GLY A 50 -6.19 -10.31 -12.97
C GLY A 50 -5.32 -9.37 -13.80
N LEU A 51 -5.71 -9.12 -15.06
CA LEU A 51 -5.08 -8.07 -15.87
C LEU A 51 -6.00 -6.87 -15.99
N GLY A 52 -5.48 -5.67 -15.81
CA GLY A 52 -6.23 -4.42 -15.97
C GLY A 52 -6.26 -3.60 -14.69
N GLU A 53 -7.35 -2.88 -14.48
CA GLU A 53 -7.45 -1.87 -13.43
C GLU A 53 -8.43 -2.30 -12.34
N PHE A 54 -8.00 -2.33 -11.08
CA PHE A 54 -8.85 -2.81 -10.01
C PHE A 54 -8.79 -1.84 -8.83
N SER A 55 -9.95 -1.31 -8.46
CA SER A 55 -10.10 -0.40 -7.34
C SER A 55 -10.93 -1.06 -6.25
N LEU A 56 -10.41 -1.08 -5.03
CA LEU A 56 -11.15 -1.46 -3.84
C LEU A 56 -11.26 -0.25 -2.93
N LEU A 57 -12.49 0.07 -2.52
CA LEU A 57 -12.79 1.07 -1.50
C LEU A 57 -13.41 0.37 -0.30
N GLY A 58 -12.61 0.21 0.75
CA GLY A 58 -13.08 -0.37 1.99
C GLY A 58 -13.37 0.70 3.03
N GLY A 59 -14.54 0.59 3.68
CA GLY A 59 -14.90 1.48 4.77
C GLY A 59 -14.36 0.98 6.12
N LEU A 60 -15.16 0.19 6.84
CA LEU A 60 -14.76 -0.44 8.10
C LEU A 60 -14.43 -1.91 7.86
N GLY A 61 -13.36 -2.43 8.47
CA GLY A 61 -13.04 -3.86 8.48
C GLY A 61 -11.72 -4.19 7.79
N GLU A 62 -11.61 -5.41 7.27
CA GLU A 62 -10.36 -5.96 6.74
C GLU A 62 -10.42 -6.12 5.23
N PHE A 63 -9.49 -5.55 4.48
CA PHE A 63 -9.53 -5.63 3.02
C PHE A 63 -8.18 -6.02 2.46
N SER A 64 -8.18 -7.06 1.65
CA SER A 64 -6.99 -7.55 0.95
C SER A 64 -7.19 -7.42 -0.56
N LEU A 65 -6.22 -6.79 -1.22
CA LEU A 65 -6.10 -6.78 -2.67
C LEU A 65 -4.81 -7.48 -3.05
N LEU A 66 -4.90 -8.58 -3.79
CA LEU A 66 -3.76 -9.19 -4.46
C LEU A 66 -3.82 -8.80 -5.93
N GLY A 67 -2.93 -7.94 -6.38
CA GLY A 67 -2.88 -7.46 -7.75
C GLY A 67 -2.19 -8.44 -8.70
N GLY A 68 -2.49 -8.28 -9.98
CA GLY A 68 -1.89 -9.03 -11.10
C GLY A 68 -1.01 -8.14 -11.96
N LEU A 69 -1.33 -8.01 -13.26
CA LEU A 69 -0.68 -7.02 -14.13
C LEU A 69 -1.61 -5.83 -14.36
N GLY A 70 -1.10 -4.61 -14.21
CA GLY A 70 -1.87 -3.39 -14.44
C GLY A 70 -1.88 -2.48 -13.21
N GLU A 71 -2.98 -1.74 -13.06
CA GLU A 71 -3.11 -0.69 -12.05
C GLU A 71 -4.08 -1.11 -10.95
N PHE A 72 -3.65 -1.07 -9.70
CA PHE A 72 -4.47 -1.54 -8.59
C PHE A 72 -4.45 -0.53 -7.46
N SER A 73 -5.63 -0.12 -7.04
CA SER A 73 -5.81 0.85 -5.96
C SER A 73 -6.62 0.25 -4.83
N LEU A 74 -6.14 0.43 -3.61
CA LEU A 74 -6.89 0.16 -2.40
C LEU A 74 -7.01 1.47 -1.63
N LEU A 75 -8.24 1.90 -1.36
CA LEU A 75 -8.53 2.99 -0.44
C LEU A 75 -9.19 2.40 0.80
N GLY A 76 -8.50 2.47 1.93
CA GLY A 76 -8.97 1.99 3.20
C GLY A 76 -9.53 3.09 4.10
N GLY A 77 -10.50 2.71 4.93
CA GLY A 77 -11.08 3.54 5.99
C GLY A 77 -10.53 3.15 7.36
N LEU A 78 -11.35 2.55 8.22
CA LEU A 78 -10.91 2.07 9.54
C LEU A 78 -10.70 0.56 9.51
N GLY A 79 -9.55 0.08 9.99
CA GLY A 79 -9.25 -1.35 10.10
C GLY A 79 -7.94 -1.73 9.44
N GLU A 80 -7.86 -2.97 8.96
CA GLU A 80 -6.64 -3.56 8.43
C GLU A 80 -6.73 -3.69 6.91
N PHE A 81 -5.76 -3.16 6.18
CA PHE A 81 -5.80 -3.18 4.73
C PHE A 81 -4.46 -3.60 4.15
N SER A 82 -4.50 -4.59 3.27
CA SER A 82 -3.31 -5.14 2.64
C SER A 82 -3.42 -5.06 1.13
N LEU A 83 -2.38 -4.54 0.49
CA LEU A 83 -2.21 -4.62 -0.95
C LEU A 83 -0.92 -5.39 -1.24
N LEU A 84 -1.05 -6.52 -1.94
CA LEU A 84 0.08 -7.22 -2.53
C LEU A 84 0.10 -6.92 -4.03
N GLY A 85 1.13 -6.24 -4.49
CA GLY A 85 1.29 -5.88 -5.89
C GLY A 85 1.91 -6.99 -6.74
N GLY A 86 1.68 -6.90 -8.04
CA GLY A 86 2.27 -7.72 -9.09
C GLY A 86 3.18 -6.91 -10.01
N LEU A 87 2.83 -6.81 -11.30
CA LEU A 87 3.52 -5.92 -12.23
C LEU A 87 2.65 -4.71 -12.57
N GLY A 88 3.22 -3.51 -12.51
CA GLY A 88 2.50 -2.26 -12.82
C GLY A 88 2.46 -1.29 -11.65
N GLU A 89 1.36 -0.53 -11.56
CA GLU A 89 1.21 0.57 -10.62
C GLU A 89 0.25 0.19 -9.50
N PHE A 90 0.67 0.37 -8.25
CA PHE A 90 -0.11 -0.06 -7.10
C PHE A 90 -0.15 1.02 -6.03
N SER A 91 -1.36 1.42 -5.64
CA SER A 91 -1.56 2.46 -4.65
C SER A 91 -2.39 1.96 -3.48
N LEU A 92 -1.89 2.18 -2.27
CA LEU A 92 -2.65 2.00 -1.04
C LEU A 92 -2.77 3.35 -0.35
N LEU A 93 -4.00 3.81 -0.16
CA LEU A 93 -4.32 4.96 0.68
C LEU A 93 -4.98 4.46 1.96
N GLY A 94 -4.31 4.65 3.09
CA GLY A 94 -4.80 4.25 4.39
C GLY A 94 -5.59 5.35 5.11
N GLY A 95 -6.53 4.91 5.95
CA GLY A 95 -7.23 5.73 6.93
C GLY A 95 -6.69 5.52 8.35
N LEU A 96 -7.51 5.01 9.27
CA LEU A 96 -7.05 4.66 10.62
C LEU A 96 -6.86 3.14 10.75
N GLY A 97 -5.76 2.69 11.33
CA GLY A 97 -5.49 1.27 11.56
C GLY A 97 -4.18 0.80 10.94
N GLU A 98 -4.14 -0.46 10.51
CA GLU A 98 -2.93 -1.12 10.04
C GLU A 98 -2.96 -1.29 8.52
N PHE A 99 -1.90 -0.86 7.84
CA PHE A 99 -1.87 -0.84 6.39
C PHE A 99 -0.55 -1.39 5.87
N SER A 100 -0.64 -2.38 4.99
CA SER A 100 0.52 -3.05 4.41
C SER A 100 0.50 -2.99 2.90
N LEU A 101 1.58 -2.49 2.30
CA LEU A 101 1.82 -2.62 0.86
C LEU A 101 3.08 -3.45 0.64
N LEU A 102 2.92 -4.57 -0.07
CA LEU A 102 4.03 -5.36 -0.58
C LEU A 102 4.13 -5.14 -2.08
N GLY A 103 5.24 -4.56 -2.55
CA GLY A 103 5.48 -4.30 -3.95
C GLY A 103 6.01 -5.52 -4.72
N GLY A 104 5.67 -5.56 -6.00
CA GLY A 104 6.24 -6.46 -7.02
C GLY A 104 7.23 -5.72 -7.92
N LEU A 105 7.03 -5.72 -9.26
CA LEU A 105 7.78 -4.85 -10.15
C LEU A 105 6.92 -3.65 -10.60
N GLY A 106 7.47 -2.44 -10.60
CA GLY A 106 6.78 -1.23 -11.07
C GLY A 106 6.76 -0.11 -10.04
N GLU A 107 5.67 0.66 -10.02
CA GLU A 107 5.52 1.84 -9.17
C GLU A 107 4.56 1.56 -8.02
N PHE A 108 4.95 1.92 -6.80
CA PHE A 108 4.21 1.57 -5.61
C PHE A 108 4.10 2.78 -4.69
N SER A 109 2.88 3.15 -4.34
CA SER A 109 2.60 4.28 -3.45
C SER A 109 1.82 3.84 -2.23
N LEU A 110 2.34 4.13 -1.03
CA LEU A 110 1.59 4.02 0.21
C LEU A 110 1.43 5.40 0.83
N LEU A 111 0.19 5.86 0.98
CA LEU A 111 -0.13 7.04 1.77
C LEU A 111 -0.78 6.57 3.07
N GLY A 112 -0.09 6.78 4.19
CA GLY A 112 -0.59 6.42 5.51
C GLY A 112 -1.48 7.51 6.12
N GLY A 113 -2.52 7.10 6.85
CA GLY A 113 -3.32 7.94 7.74
C GLY A 113 -2.81 7.87 9.18
N LEU A 114 -3.64 7.45 10.15
CA LEU A 114 -3.16 7.20 11.53
C LEU A 114 -3.00 5.70 11.78
N GLY A 115 -1.91 5.27 12.42
CA GLY A 115 -1.72 3.87 12.83
C GLY A 115 -0.38 3.27 12.40
N GLU A 116 -0.38 1.97 12.09
CA GLU A 116 0.83 1.23 11.74
C GLU A 116 0.89 0.99 10.23
N PHE A 117 2.03 1.30 9.62
CA PHE A 117 2.18 1.25 8.17
C PHE A 117 3.43 0.48 7.79
N SER A 118 3.25 -0.54 6.95
CA SER A 118 4.35 -1.34 6.43
C SER A 118 4.44 -1.21 4.91
N LEU A 119 5.63 -0.88 4.40
CA LEU A 119 5.93 -0.97 2.98
C LEU A 119 7.15 -1.87 2.77
N LEU A 120 6.94 -2.95 2.02
CA LEU A 120 8.02 -3.78 1.52
C LEU A 120 8.16 -3.53 0.02
N GLY A 121 9.24 -2.88 -0.38
CA GLY A 121 9.55 -2.62 -1.78
C GLY A 121 10.02 -3.87 -2.51
N GLY A 122 9.56 -4.04 -3.75
CA GLY A 122 10.06 -5.01 -4.71
C GLY A 122 11.12 -4.40 -5.63
N LEU A 123 10.86 -4.36 -6.93
CA LEU A 123 11.71 -3.72 -7.94
C LEU A 123 10.99 -2.49 -8.55
N GLY A 124 11.63 -1.33 -8.62
CA GLY A 124 11.08 -0.14 -9.28
C GLY A 124 11.04 1.10 -8.39
N GLU A 125 9.99 1.91 -8.52
CA GLU A 125 9.87 3.18 -7.80
C GLU A 125 8.87 3.06 -6.65
N PHE A 126 9.26 3.56 -5.48
CA PHE A 126 8.49 3.40 -4.25
C PHE A 126 8.31 4.75 -3.57
N SER A 127 7.06 5.17 -3.40
CA SER A 127 6.70 6.36 -2.64
C SER A 127 5.97 5.98 -1.37
N LEU A 128 6.44 6.48 -0.24
CA LEU A 128 5.68 6.42 1.01
C LEU A 128 5.51 7.82 1.58
N LEU A 129 4.27 8.20 1.85
CA LEU A 129 3.94 9.37 2.65
C LEU A 129 3.29 8.89 3.93
N GLY A 130 3.99 9.00 5.04
CA GLY A 130 3.50 8.61 6.35
C GLY A 130 2.60 9.69 6.97
N GLY A 131 1.39 9.30 7.38
CA GLY A 131 0.58 10.03 8.36
C GLY A 131 1.00 9.66 9.78
N LEU A 132 0.28 10.02 10.86
CA LEU A 132 0.81 9.78 12.22
C LEU A 132 0.91 8.28 12.58
N GLY A 133 1.98 7.86 13.25
CA GLY A 133 2.08 6.52 13.85
C GLY A 133 3.42 5.82 13.60
N GLU A 134 3.41 4.49 13.60
CA GLU A 134 4.60 3.66 13.42
C GLU A 134 4.76 3.23 11.96
N PHE A 135 6.00 3.32 11.47
CA PHE A 135 6.33 3.01 10.08
C PHE A 135 7.46 2.00 10.01
N SER A 136 7.20 0.89 9.31
CA SER A 136 8.17 -0.13 8.98
C SER A 136 8.38 -0.17 7.47
N ILE A 137 9.60 0.12 7.02
CA ILE A 137 9.89 0.12 5.58
C ILE A 137 11.11 -0.76 5.33
N LEU A 138 10.93 -1.71 4.40
CA LEU A 138 12.02 -2.49 3.84
C LEU A 138 12.10 -2.18 2.36
N GLY A 139 13.15 -1.47 1.96
CA GLY A 139 13.39 -1.16 0.55
C GLY A 139 13.89 -2.38 -0.21
N GLY A 140 13.31 -2.62 -1.39
CA GLY A 140 13.84 -3.52 -2.42
C GLY A 140 14.81 -2.80 -3.36
N LEU A 141 14.85 -3.20 -4.63
CA LEU A 141 15.71 -2.63 -5.67
C LEU A 141 15.02 -1.45 -6.38
N GLY A 142 15.70 -0.31 -6.57
CA GLY A 142 15.17 0.85 -7.31
C GLY A 142 15.06 2.12 -6.46
N GLU A 143 14.28 3.10 -6.93
CA GLU A 143 14.22 4.45 -6.31
C GLU A 143 13.17 4.53 -5.20
N PHE A 144 13.52 5.22 -4.11
CA PHE A 144 12.65 5.34 -2.93
C PHE A 144 12.52 6.80 -2.50
N SER A 145 11.28 7.27 -2.44
CA SER A 145 10.90 8.57 -1.89
C SER A 145 10.03 8.35 -0.66
N ILE A 146 10.53 8.74 0.51
CA ILE A 146 9.82 8.53 1.77
C ILE A 146 9.71 9.87 2.49
N LEU A 147 8.47 10.29 2.74
CA LEU A 147 8.14 11.43 3.58
C LEU A 147 7.47 10.92 4.85
N GLY A 148 8.18 10.99 5.98
CA GLY A 148 7.56 10.81 7.30
C GLY A 148 6.81 12.08 7.68
N GLY A 149 5.60 11.97 8.19
CA GLY A 149 4.82 13.16 8.53
C GLY A 149 5.31 13.89 9.80
N LEU A 150 4.58 14.94 10.14
CA LEU A 150 4.96 15.95 11.13
C LEU A 150 4.21 15.72 12.45
N GLY A 151 4.92 15.49 13.56
CA GLY A 151 4.35 15.43 14.92
C GLY A 151 5.35 14.90 15.95
N GLU A 152 4.96 14.85 17.22
CA GLU A 152 5.74 14.21 18.30
C GLU A 152 5.20 12.79 18.54
N GLY A 153 6.07 11.78 18.63
CA GLY A 153 5.68 10.37 18.82
C GLY A 153 5.83 9.46 17.60
N TRP A 154 6.60 9.88 16.59
CA TRP A 154 6.87 9.07 15.39
C TRP A 154 7.93 8.03 15.70
N GLY A 155 7.55 6.76 15.66
CA GLY A 155 8.47 5.63 15.59
C GLY A 155 8.73 5.29 14.13
N PHE A 156 9.82 5.79 13.54
CA PHE A 156 10.22 5.42 12.18
C PHE A 156 11.32 4.36 12.26
N SER A 157 10.97 3.10 12.05
CA SER A 157 11.95 2.02 11.97
C SER A 157 12.19 1.64 10.51
N LEU A 158 13.31 2.12 9.96
CA LEU A 158 13.80 1.69 8.65
C LEU A 158 14.62 0.41 8.81
N LEU A 159 13.96 -0.75 8.77
CA LEU A 159 14.63 -2.04 8.84
C LEU A 159 15.23 -2.42 7.48
N GLY A 160 16.39 -1.84 7.18
CA GLY A 160 17.31 -2.34 6.16
C GLY A 160 16.82 -2.20 4.71
N VAL A 161 17.20 -1.11 4.05
CA VAL A 161 17.24 -1.09 2.58
C VAL A 161 18.32 -2.07 2.14
N ARG A 162 17.93 -3.24 1.64
CA ARG A 162 18.86 -4.26 1.14
C ARG A 162 18.69 -4.39 -0.37
N GLY A 163 19.36 -3.53 -1.11
CA GLY A 163 19.68 -3.76 -2.51
C GLY A 163 19.61 -2.55 -3.42
N GLY A 164 20.74 -2.25 -4.07
CA GLY A 164 20.83 -1.98 -5.51
C GLY A 164 20.44 -0.60 -6.04
N LEU A 165 21.47 0.13 -6.51
CA LEU A 165 21.45 1.14 -7.60
C LEU A 165 20.30 2.16 -7.63
N GLY A 166 19.73 2.54 -6.49
CA GLY A 166 18.65 3.52 -6.42
C GLY A 166 18.98 4.70 -5.52
N GLU A 167 18.42 5.86 -5.85
CA GLU A 167 18.47 7.04 -5.00
C GLU A 167 17.41 6.92 -3.89
N PHE A 168 17.77 7.43 -2.69
CA PHE A 168 16.95 7.33 -1.49
C PHE A 168 16.76 8.72 -0.89
N PHE A 169 15.52 9.18 -0.83
CA PHE A 169 15.15 10.48 -0.29
C PHE A 169 14.29 10.31 0.97
N LEU A 170 14.80 10.77 2.11
CA LEU A 170 14.02 10.91 3.34
C LEU A 170 13.80 12.38 3.68
N LEU A 171 12.54 12.77 3.84
CA LEU A 171 12.13 13.99 4.53
C LEU A 171 11.27 13.59 5.74
N GLY A 172 11.62 14.01 6.96
CA GLY A 172 10.83 13.70 8.16
C GLY A 172 11.17 14.57 9.36
N GLY A 173 10.18 14.76 10.26
CA GLY A 173 10.31 15.49 11.52
C GLY A 173 11.04 14.69 12.62
N LEU A 174 11.15 15.29 13.82
CA LEU A 174 11.88 14.79 14.99
C LEU A 174 11.41 13.39 15.45
N GLY A 175 12.01 12.33 14.92
CA GLY A 175 11.78 10.93 15.30
C GLY A 175 13.08 10.17 15.51
N GLU A 176 13.03 9.04 16.22
CA GLU A 176 14.18 8.14 16.38
C GLU A 176 14.37 7.33 15.09
N PHE A 177 15.55 7.43 14.48
CA PHE A 177 15.94 6.66 13.30
C PHE A 177 16.81 5.47 13.72
N SER A 178 16.37 4.25 13.45
CA SER A 178 17.22 3.06 13.57
C SER A 178 17.57 2.52 12.18
N GLN A 179 18.85 2.51 11.83
CA GLN A 179 19.37 1.94 10.57
C GLN A 179 20.21 0.71 10.89
N LEU A 180 19.85 -0.46 10.36
CA LEU A 180 20.71 -1.65 10.34
C LEU A 180 21.39 -1.76 8.98
N GLY A 181 22.62 -1.23 8.86
CA GLY A 181 23.40 -1.21 7.63
C GLY A 181 23.93 -2.59 7.20
N GLY A 182 23.75 -2.94 5.93
CA GLY A 182 24.41 -4.07 5.27
C GLY A 182 25.75 -3.66 4.65
N LEU A 183 26.74 -4.55 4.70
CA LEU A 183 28.08 -4.38 4.13
C LEU A 183 28.04 -4.10 2.61
N GLY A 184 28.35 -2.87 2.19
CA GLY A 184 28.62 -2.57 0.78
C GLY A 184 28.28 -1.15 0.35
N GLU A 185 29.29 -0.27 0.45
CA GLU A 185 29.40 1.06 -0.15
C GLU A 185 28.58 2.22 0.46
N SER A 186 29.33 3.29 0.75
CA SER A 186 28.84 4.59 1.21
C SER A 186 28.29 5.36 0.01
N PHE A 187 26.98 5.40 -0.14
CA PHE A 187 26.31 6.31 -1.08
C PHE A 187 25.99 7.64 -0.39
N PRO A 188 25.95 8.78 -1.11
CA PRO A 188 25.62 10.07 -0.52
C PRO A 188 24.13 10.09 -0.14
N TYR A 189 23.82 9.75 1.10
CA TYR A 189 22.51 9.99 1.69
C TYR A 189 22.32 11.50 1.88
N MET A 190 21.30 12.09 1.26
CA MET A 190 20.85 13.45 1.59
C MET A 190 19.63 13.34 2.50
N ALA A 191 19.86 13.09 3.79
CA ALA A 191 18.83 13.28 4.81
C ALA A 191 18.67 14.79 5.03
N ILE A 192 17.61 15.39 4.50
CA ILE A 192 17.26 16.78 4.80
C ILE A 192 16.39 16.75 6.06
N ILE A 193 17.05 16.84 7.22
CA ILE A 193 16.36 17.10 8.48
C ILE A 193 15.98 18.58 8.48
N ILE A 194 14.69 18.87 8.31
CA ILE A 194 14.18 20.23 8.46
C ILE A 194 14.04 20.49 9.96
N GLU A 195 15.08 21.07 10.57
CA GLU A 195 14.97 21.69 11.88
C GLU A 195 14.06 22.93 11.76
N ASN A 196 12.87 22.90 12.36
CA ASN A 196 12.10 24.12 12.56
C ASN A 196 12.82 24.97 13.63
N MET A 197 13.21 26.20 13.27
CA MET A 197 13.63 27.24 14.21
C MET A 197 12.50 27.66 15.16
#